data_AF-A0A150WKB5-F1
#
_entry.id   AF-A0A150WKB5-F1
#
_cell.length_a   1.000
_cell.length_b   1.000
_cell.length_c   1.000
_cell.angle_alpha   90.00
_cell.angle_beta   90.00
_cell.angle_gamma   90.00
#
_symmetry.space_group_name_H-M   'P 1'
#
loop_
_entity.id
_entity.type
_entity.pdbx_description
1 polymer ?
#
loop_
_entity_poly.entity_id
_entity_poly.type
_entity_poly.pdbx_seq_one_letter_code
_entity_poly.pdbx_strand_id
1 'polypeptide(L)'
;MDMRRNVFSKYLLAQAIVIALVMIIFKVIADRQVAATVAGVLFVLLPLVLMILEYRRAKFAHPIWFAAVLQFWILFALPILGIRLLNWGVPFDQLSAFGVPGPVLHQFSSKSYMVMMIVTLLISWKRPQKG
;
A
#
# COMPACT_ATOMS: atom_id res chain seq x y z
N MET A 1 -1.34 -27.79 -15.98
CA MET A 1 -1.41 -26.35 -15.67
C MET A 1 -0.45 -26.07 -14.53
N ASP A 2 0.84 -25.92 -14.85
CA ASP A 2 1.90 -26.03 -13.85
C ASP A 2 2.07 -24.72 -13.07
N MET A 3 1.42 -24.69 -11.92
CA MET A 3 1.32 -23.56 -11.01
C MET A 3 2.63 -23.40 -10.21
N ARG A 4 3.77 -23.16 -10.89
CA ARG A 4 4.96 -22.57 -10.26
C ARG A 4 4.57 -21.19 -9.75
N ARG A 5 4.01 -21.16 -8.54
CA ARG A 5 3.33 -20.06 -7.86
C ARG A 5 4.07 -18.75 -8.09
N ASN A 6 3.47 -17.91 -8.92
CA ASN A 6 3.98 -16.57 -9.15
C ASN A 6 3.79 -15.76 -7.87
N VAL A 7 4.90 -15.52 -7.16
CA VAL A 7 4.88 -14.84 -5.86
C VAL A 7 4.31 -13.42 -6.00
N PHE A 8 4.56 -12.74 -7.12
CA PHE A 8 3.96 -11.43 -7.40
C PHE A 8 2.45 -11.49 -7.56
N SER A 9 1.87 -12.60 -8.04
CA SER A 9 0.41 -12.78 -8.03
C SER A 9 -0.13 -12.88 -6.60
N LYS A 10 0.62 -13.48 -5.66
CA LYS A 10 0.26 -13.49 -4.23
C LYS A 10 0.37 -12.10 -3.62
N TYR A 11 1.39 -11.32 -3.99
CA TYR A 11 1.54 -9.94 -3.55
C TYR A 11 0.39 -9.06 -4.07
N LEU A 12 0.02 -9.23 -5.33
CA LEU A 12 -1.12 -8.54 -5.94
C LEU A 12 -2.44 -8.91 -5.23
N LEU A 13 -2.65 -10.19 -4.93
CA LEU A 13 -3.81 -10.64 -4.16
C LEU A 13 -3.82 -10.01 -2.77
N ALA A 14 -2.68 -9.99 -2.07
CA ALA A 14 -2.59 -9.37 -0.74
C ALA A 14 -2.88 -7.86 -0.79
N GLN A 15 -2.42 -7.16 -1.84
CA GLN A 15 -2.76 -5.75 -2.08
C GLN A 15 -4.29 -5.56 -2.27
N ALA A 16 -4.91 -6.37 -3.14
CA ALA A 16 -6.36 -6.31 -3.36
C ALA A 16 -7.16 -6.62 -2.07
N ILE A 17 -6.72 -7.61 -1.29
CA ILE A 17 -7.34 -7.95 0.00
C ILE A 17 -7.28 -6.76 0.97
N VAL A 18 -6.16 -6.04 1.04
CA VAL A 18 -6.07 -4.86 1.92
C VAL A 18 -7.05 -3.77 1.52
N ILE A 19 -7.28 -3.51 0.23
CA ILE A 19 -8.33 -2.58 -0.20
C ILE A 19 -9.70 -3.05 0.31
N ALA A 20 -10.04 -4.32 0.12
CA ALA A 20 -11.31 -4.88 0.61
C ALA A 20 -11.47 -4.76 2.13
N LEU A 21 -10.42 -5.05 2.89
CA LEU A 21 -10.41 -4.90 4.34
C LEU A 21 -10.62 -3.46 4.78
N VAL A 22 -9.94 -2.50 4.14
CA VAL A 22 -10.11 -1.08 4.45
C VAL A 22 -11.55 -0.62 4.18
N MET A 23 -12.15 -1.03 3.06
CA MET A 23 -13.55 -0.72 2.78
C MET A 23 -14.50 -1.27 3.86
N ILE A 24 -14.25 -2.49 4.35
CA ILE A 24 -15.01 -3.08 5.45
C ILE A 24 -14.79 -2.31 6.77
N ILE A 25 -13.54 -1.93 7.08
CA ILE A 25 -13.20 -1.15 8.27
C ILE A 25 -14.00 0.16 8.33
N PHE A 26 -14.05 0.92 7.23
CA PHE A 26 -14.83 2.16 7.16
C PHE A 26 -16.35 1.94 7.20
N LYS A 27 -16.82 0.72 6.97
CA LYS A 27 -18.24 0.35 7.11
C LYS A 27 -18.59 -0.07 8.54
N VAL A 28 -17.69 -0.76 9.23
CA VAL A 28 -17.94 -1.36 10.55
C VAL A 28 -17.57 -0.42 11.70
N ILE A 29 -16.51 0.37 11.56
CA ILE A 29 -16.07 1.28 12.61
C ILE A 29 -16.75 2.64 12.42
N ALA A 30 -17.63 3.00 13.37
CA ALA A 30 -18.37 4.26 13.35
C ALA A 30 -17.44 5.48 13.49
N ASP A 31 -16.42 5.36 14.34
CA ASP A 31 -15.41 6.39 14.52
C ASP A 31 -14.47 6.42 13.29
N ARG A 32 -14.63 7.45 12.46
CA ARG A 32 -13.82 7.69 11.26
C ARG A 32 -12.33 7.83 11.56
N GLN A 33 -11.98 8.29 12.75
CA GLN A 33 -10.60 8.41 13.19
C GLN A 33 -9.97 7.08 13.51
N VAL A 34 -10.64 6.25 14.29
CA VAL A 34 -10.17 4.90 14.58
C VAL A 34 -10.10 4.10 13.28
N ALA A 35 -11.11 4.20 12.42
CA ALA A 35 -11.13 3.56 11.10
C ALA A 35 -9.93 3.95 10.24
N ALA A 36 -9.65 5.25 10.11
CA ALA A 36 -8.54 5.77 9.32
C ALA A 36 -7.18 5.34 9.89
N THR A 37 -7.01 5.31 11.21
CA THR A 37 -5.77 4.86 11.86
C THR A 37 -5.53 3.38 11.60
N VAL A 38 -6.54 2.53 11.77
CA VAL A 38 -6.43 1.08 11.52
C VAL A 38 -6.14 0.81 10.03
N ALA A 39 -6.83 1.51 9.12
CA ALA A 39 -6.55 1.44 7.70
C ALA A 39 -5.13 1.89 7.35
N GLY A 40 -4.66 2.99 7.94
CA GLY A 40 -3.30 3.48 7.78
C GLY A 40 -2.25 2.47 8.24
N VAL A 41 -2.47 1.80 9.37
CA VAL A 41 -1.60 0.72 9.84
C VAL A 41 -1.53 -0.42 8.82
N LEU A 42 -2.65 -0.84 8.23
CA LEU A 42 -2.64 -1.86 7.17
C LEU A 42 -1.84 -1.42 5.94
N PHE A 43 -1.99 -0.17 5.52
CA PHE A 43 -1.24 0.40 4.39
C PHE A 43 0.25 0.62 4.69
N VAL A 44 0.66 0.71 5.95
CA VAL A 44 2.08 0.75 6.34
C VAL A 44 2.66 -0.66 6.45
N LEU A 45 1.94 -1.59 7.08
CA LEU A 45 2.43 -2.94 7.35
C LEU A 45 2.49 -3.81 6.09
N LEU A 46 1.48 -3.77 5.22
CA LEU A 46 1.47 -4.61 4.02
C LEU A 46 2.69 -4.35 3.13
N PRO A 47 2.97 -3.12 2.65
CA PRO A 47 4.14 -2.85 1.81
C PRO A 47 5.45 -3.27 2.48
N LEU A 48 5.59 -3.01 3.78
CA LEU A 48 6.78 -3.38 4.55
C LEU A 48 6.98 -4.90 4.56
N VAL A 49 5.93 -5.66 4.88
CA VAL A 49 5.98 -7.13 4.89
C VAL A 49 6.29 -7.66 3.49
N LEU A 50 5.67 -7.13 2.45
CA LEU A 50 5.95 -7.54 1.06
C LEU A 50 7.41 -7.28 0.69
N MET A 51 7.96 -6.10 1.01
CA MET A 51 9.37 -5.77 0.75
C MET A 51 10.32 -6.72 1.50
N ILE A 52 10.04 -7.00 2.77
CA ILE A 52 10.87 -7.92 3.58
C ILE A 52 10.83 -9.34 3.00
N LEU A 53 9.65 -9.84 2.64
CA LEU A 53 9.49 -11.17 2.06
C LEU A 53 10.21 -11.29 0.72
N GLU A 54 10.08 -10.28 -0.16
CA GLU A 54 10.76 -10.31 -1.46
C GLU A 54 12.27 -10.15 -1.31
N TYR A 55 12.73 -9.30 -0.39
CA TYR A 55 14.16 -9.16 -0.12
C TYR A 55 14.76 -10.45 0.42
N ARG A 56 14.05 -11.16 1.31
CA ARG A 56 14.48 -12.49 1.79
C ARG A 56 14.47 -13.55 0.70
N ARG A 57 13.49 -13.51 -0.21
CA ARG A 57 13.32 -14.50 -1.29
C ARG A 57 14.32 -14.30 -2.44
N ALA A 58 14.48 -13.08 -2.91
CA ALA A 58 15.14 -12.76 -4.17
C ALA A 58 16.03 -11.49 -4.10
N LYS A 59 16.30 -10.98 -2.88
CA LYS A 59 17.09 -9.75 -2.66
C LYS A 59 16.51 -8.60 -3.51
N PHE A 60 17.33 -7.90 -4.26
CA PHE A 60 16.92 -6.79 -5.13
C PHE A 60 16.74 -7.21 -6.60
N ALA A 61 16.38 -8.46 -6.89
CA ALA A 61 16.19 -8.94 -8.26
C ALA A 61 15.15 -8.13 -9.07
N HIS A 62 14.21 -7.46 -8.39
CA HIS A 62 13.16 -6.65 -9.00
C HIS A 62 13.22 -5.19 -8.49
N PRO A 63 14.25 -4.41 -8.86
CA PRO A 63 14.48 -3.08 -8.29
C PRO A 63 13.34 -2.09 -8.60
N ILE A 64 12.71 -2.20 -9.77
CA ILE A 64 11.55 -1.39 -10.16
C ILE A 64 10.36 -1.66 -9.22
N TRP A 65 10.15 -2.92 -8.80
CA TRP A 65 9.10 -3.25 -7.84
C TRP A 65 9.40 -2.64 -6.48
N PHE A 66 10.63 -2.79 -5.99
CA PHE A 66 11.04 -2.16 -4.72
C PHE A 66 10.84 -0.65 -4.77
N ALA A 67 11.25 0.03 -5.84
CA ALA A 67 11.05 1.47 -5.99
C ALA A 67 9.55 1.84 -5.97
N ALA A 68 8.70 1.08 -6.66
CA ALA A 68 7.25 1.32 -6.69
C ALA A 68 6.57 1.11 -5.33
N VAL A 69 7.03 0.13 -4.54
CA VAL A 69 6.51 -0.10 -3.18
C VAL A 69 7.06 0.94 -2.20
N LEU A 70 8.35 1.26 -2.29
CA LEU A 70 9.04 2.19 -1.41
C LEU A 70 8.52 3.63 -1.57
N GLN A 71 8.26 4.08 -2.81
CA GLN A 71 7.68 5.42 -3.03
C GLN A 71 6.31 5.55 -2.37
N PHE A 72 5.46 4.52 -2.45
CA PHE A 72 4.15 4.54 -1.79
C PHE A 72 4.32 4.61 -0.28
N TRP A 73 5.24 3.80 0.25
CA TRP A 73 5.47 3.68 1.68
C TRP A 73 6.02 4.96 2.31
N ILE A 74 7.07 5.55 1.72
CA ILE A 74 7.73 6.76 2.24
C ILE A 74 6.89 8.01 1.99
N LEU A 75 6.31 8.17 0.79
CA LEU A 75 5.66 9.43 0.41
C LEU A 75 4.22 9.53 0.90
N PHE A 76 3.54 8.40 1.13
CA PHE A 76 2.11 8.40 1.44
C PHE A 76 1.76 7.61 2.68
N ALA A 77 2.11 6.32 2.76
CA ALA A 77 1.64 5.48 3.87
C ALA A 77 2.14 5.99 5.24
N LEU A 78 3.46 6.24 5.36
CA LEU A 78 4.04 6.77 6.59
C LEU A 78 3.58 8.20 6.91
N PRO A 79 3.63 9.18 5.99
CA PRO A 79 3.21 10.54 6.31
C PRO A 79 1.74 10.65 6.68
N ILE A 80 0.85 9.95 5.98
CA ILE A 80 -0.59 9.99 6.26
C ILE A 80 -0.89 9.39 7.63
N LEU A 81 -0.31 8.23 7.96
CA LEU A 81 -0.48 7.64 9.30
C LEU A 81 0.14 8.54 10.37
N GLY A 82 1.34 9.05 10.13
CA GLY A 82 2.05 9.93 11.05
C GLY A 82 1.23 11.17 11.41
N ILE A 83 0.72 11.88 10.41
CA ILE A 83 -0.11 13.08 10.63
C ILE A 83 -1.41 12.73 11.34
N ARG A 84 -1.99 11.55 11.04
CA ARG A 84 -3.20 11.08 11.73
C ARG A 84 -2.96 10.83 13.22
N LEU A 85 -1.82 10.26 13.56
CA LEU A 85 -1.44 9.98 14.95
C LEU A 85 -1.04 11.25 15.71
N LEU A 86 -0.31 12.15 15.06
CA LEU A 86 0.16 13.40 15.67
C LEU A 86 -0.95 14.43 15.89
N ASN A 87 -2.00 14.41 15.08
CA ASN A 87 -3.13 15.34 15.17
C ASN A 87 -4.41 14.62 15.59
N TRP A 88 -4.33 13.90 16.70
CA TRP A 88 -5.47 13.13 17.21
C TRP A 88 -6.62 14.06 17.61
N GLY A 89 -7.82 13.80 17.09
CA GLY A 89 -9.04 14.58 17.37
C GLY A 89 -9.33 15.64 16.31
N VAL A 90 -8.39 15.89 15.40
CA VAL A 90 -8.59 16.82 14.28
C VAL A 90 -9.22 16.07 13.10
N PRO A 91 -10.30 16.61 12.50
CA PRO A 91 -10.89 16.07 11.28
C PRO A 91 -9.87 15.98 10.13
N PHE A 92 -9.90 14.91 9.33
CA PHE A 92 -8.89 14.65 8.31
C PHE A 92 -8.85 15.69 7.19
N ASP A 93 -9.99 16.32 6.90
CA ASP A 93 -10.15 17.43 5.96
C ASP A 93 -9.44 18.71 6.40
N GLN A 94 -9.17 18.87 7.69
CA GLN A 94 -8.43 20.00 8.25
C GLN A 94 -6.91 19.73 8.35
N LEU A 95 -6.48 18.49 8.13
CA LEU A 95 -5.07 18.12 8.18
C LEU A 95 -4.34 18.54 6.91
N SER A 96 -3.06 18.86 7.05
CA SER A 96 -2.17 19.07 5.91
C SER A 96 -0.79 18.47 6.19
N ALA A 97 -0.14 17.95 5.14
CA ALA A 97 1.26 17.52 5.16
C ALA A 97 2.04 18.42 4.21
N PHE A 98 3.10 19.06 4.70
CA PHE A 98 3.97 19.89 3.85
C PHE A 98 3.19 20.92 2.99
N GLY A 99 2.12 21.50 3.55
CA GLY A 99 1.23 22.45 2.86
C GLY A 99 0.20 21.82 1.91
N VAL A 100 0.17 20.48 1.76
CA VAL A 100 -0.81 19.76 0.94
C VAL A 100 -1.98 19.30 1.82
N PRO A 101 -3.24 19.62 1.47
CA PRO A 101 -4.42 19.17 2.23
C PRO A 101 -4.54 17.64 2.31
N GLY A 102 -5.03 17.13 3.45
CA GLY A 102 -5.26 15.71 3.72
C GLY A 102 -6.07 14.99 2.62
N PRO A 103 -7.22 15.52 2.17
CA PRO A 103 -8.00 14.91 1.08
C PRO A 103 -7.20 14.77 -0.23
N VAL A 104 -6.38 15.78 -0.54
CA VAL A 104 -5.53 15.79 -1.73
C VAL A 104 -4.43 14.72 -1.60
N LEU A 105 -3.78 14.63 -0.44
CA LEU A 105 -2.80 13.58 -0.14
C LEU A 105 -3.40 12.17 -0.26
N HIS A 106 -4.63 11.98 0.23
CA HIS A 106 -5.31 10.70 0.13
C HIS A 106 -5.62 10.32 -1.33
N GLN A 107 -6.03 11.29 -2.16
CA GLN A 107 -6.23 11.06 -3.60
C GLN A 107 -4.93 10.67 -4.31
N PHE A 108 -3.82 11.37 -4.03
CA PHE A 108 -2.51 11.02 -4.59
C PHE A 108 -2.01 9.67 -4.09
N SER A 109 -2.21 9.38 -2.80
CA SER A 109 -1.90 8.08 -2.19
C SER A 109 -2.62 6.95 -2.90
N SER A 110 -3.91 7.12 -3.21
CA SER A 110 -4.70 6.12 -3.94
C SER A 110 -4.14 5.85 -5.34
N LYS A 111 -3.74 6.90 -6.06
CA LYS A 111 -3.08 6.78 -7.38
C LYS A 111 -1.71 6.09 -7.27
N SER A 112 -0.92 6.46 -6.26
CA SER A 112 0.39 5.84 -5.98
C SER A 112 0.25 4.35 -5.64
N TYR A 113 -0.76 3.98 -4.85
CA TYR A 113 -1.08 2.58 -4.55
C TYR A 113 -1.46 1.80 -5.82
N MET A 114 -2.25 2.41 -6.70
CA MET A 114 -2.62 1.81 -7.98
C MET A 114 -1.39 1.60 -8.88
N VAL A 115 -0.44 2.54 -8.91
CA VAL A 115 0.84 2.37 -9.61
C VAL A 115 1.61 1.17 -9.05
N MET A 116 1.70 1.04 -7.72
CA MET A 116 2.34 -0.12 -7.08
C MET A 116 1.65 -1.44 -7.49
N MET A 117 0.31 -1.48 -7.54
CA MET A 117 -0.44 -2.65 -8.00
C MET A 117 -0.17 -2.95 -9.48
N ILE A 118 -0.16 -1.95 -10.35
CA ILE A 118 0.12 -2.10 -11.79
C ILE A 118 1.53 -2.67 -11.99
N VAL A 119 2.55 -2.14 -11.30
CA VAL A 119 3.91 -2.67 -11.37
C VAL A 119 3.96 -4.11 -10.88
N THR A 120 3.27 -4.42 -9.78
CA THR A 120 3.15 -5.79 -9.25
C THR A 120 2.49 -6.73 -10.27
N LEU A 121 1.43 -6.27 -10.95
CA LEU A 121 0.75 -7.01 -12.01
C LEU A 121 1.65 -7.24 -13.24
N LEU A 122 2.37 -6.22 -13.71
CA LEU A 122 3.26 -6.31 -14.87
C LEU A 122 4.40 -7.30 -14.63
N ILE A 123 5.00 -7.28 -13.43
CA ILE A 123 6.06 -8.22 -13.06
C ILE A 123 5.50 -9.62 -12.86
N SER A 124 4.29 -9.72 -12.31
CA SER A 124 3.54 -10.98 -12.27
C SER A 124 3.32 -11.51 -13.70
N TRP A 125 2.95 -10.69 -14.67
CA TRP A 125 2.71 -11.16 -16.05
C TRP A 125 3.99 -11.59 -16.77
N LYS A 126 5.10 -10.84 -16.61
CA LYS A 126 6.40 -11.14 -17.22
C LYS A 126 7.06 -12.38 -16.60
N ARG A 127 6.55 -13.57 -16.90
CA ARG A 127 7.31 -14.82 -16.77
C ARG A 127 8.31 -14.92 -17.93
N PRO A 128 9.52 -15.47 -17.71
CA PRO A 128 10.24 -16.10 -18.81
C PRO A 128 9.37 -17.27 -19.28
N GLN A 129 8.89 -17.22 -20.53
CA GLN A 129 8.53 -18.45 -21.23
C GLN A 129 9.83 -19.25 -21.30
N LYS A 130 9.95 -20.30 -20.48
CA LYS A 130 10.92 -21.35 -20.78
C LYS A 130 10.40 -22.03 -22.04
N GLY A 131 11.06 -21.76 -23.17
CA GLY A 131 11.22 -22.78 -24.21
C GLY A 131 12.02 -23.96 -23.67
#